data_AF-A0A1S1SJD9-F1
#
_entry.id   AF-A0A1S1SJD9-F1
#
_cell.length_a   1.000
_cell.length_b   1.000
_cell.length_c   1.000
_cell.angle_alpha   90.00
_cell.angle_beta   90.00
_cell.angle_gamma   90.00
#
_symmetry.space_group_name_H-M   'P 1'
#
loop_
_entity.id
_entity.type
_entity.pdbx_description
1 polymer ?
#
loop_
_entity_poly.entity_id
_entity_poly.type
_entity_poly.pdbx_seq_one_letter_code
_entity_poly.pdbx_strand_id
1 'polypeptide(L)'
;MAEYFDAIRDGTKTEEFRLVSDYWTKRLHDRTGAPRVFSEIALTKGYPPAGDTSRRLVLPWRGFTRRTITHPHFGPDPVEVYAIEVRRGDT
;
A
#
# COMPACT_ATOMS: atom_id res chain seq x y z
N MET A 1 -4.16 2.78 10.52
CA MET A 1 -5.37 2.27 11.19
C MET A 1 -5.43 0.77 11.05
N ALA A 2 -5.83 0.07 12.12
CA ALA A 2 -5.96 -1.39 12.12
C ALA A 2 -6.91 -1.90 11.03
N GLU A 3 -7.97 -1.15 10.73
CA GLU A 3 -9.05 -1.58 9.83
C GLU A 3 -8.58 -1.94 8.42
N TYR A 4 -7.72 -1.12 7.79
CA TYR A 4 -7.27 -1.39 6.43
C TYR A 4 -6.29 -2.56 6.38
N PHE A 5 -5.45 -2.71 7.41
CA PHE A 5 -4.59 -3.89 7.53
C PHE A 5 -5.43 -5.15 7.65
N ASP A 6 -6.44 -5.14 8.55
CA ASP A 6 -7.32 -6.28 8.75
C ASP A 6 -8.12 -6.59 7.46
N ALA A 7 -8.61 -5.57 6.74
CA ALA A 7 -9.30 -5.74 5.47
C ALA A 7 -8.40 -6.34 4.36
N ILE A 8 -7.13 -5.94 4.28
CA ILE A 8 -6.16 -6.52 3.33
C ILE A 8 -5.83 -7.96 3.73
N ARG A 9 -5.59 -8.21 5.04
CA ARG A 9 -5.38 -9.56 5.57
C ARG A 9 -6.56 -10.47 5.24
N ASP A 10 -7.78 -9.98 5.37
CA ASP A 10 -8.99 -10.77 5.14
C ASP A 10 -9.39 -10.79 3.64
N GLY A 11 -8.59 -10.16 2.76
CA GLY A 11 -8.77 -10.18 1.31
C GLY A 11 -9.88 -9.27 0.77
N THR A 12 -10.57 -8.54 1.65
CA THR A 12 -11.68 -7.64 1.28
C THR A 12 -11.21 -6.29 0.73
N LYS A 13 -9.95 -5.91 1.00
CA LYS A 13 -9.30 -4.73 0.41
C LYS A 13 -8.10 -5.16 -0.42
N THR A 14 -8.14 -4.86 -1.72
CA THR A 14 -7.10 -5.27 -2.68
C THR A 14 -6.12 -4.17 -3.04
N GLU A 15 -6.32 -2.94 -2.56
CA GLU A 15 -5.45 -1.81 -2.89
C GLU A 15 -5.09 -1.03 -1.63
N GLU A 16 -3.81 -0.70 -1.47
CA GLU A 16 -3.30 0.24 -0.47
C GLU A 16 -3.09 1.61 -1.14
N PHE A 17 -3.74 2.65 -0.62
CA PHE A 17 -3.65 4.00 -1.18
C PHE A 17 -2.62 4.84 -0.45
N ARG A 18 -1.73 5.47 -1.20
CA ARG A 18 -0.75 6.44 -0.68
C ARG A 18 -0.82 7.73 -1.48
N LEU A 19 -0.93 8.87 -0.80
CA LEU A 19 -0.92 10.18 -1.47
C LEU A 19 0.30 10.32 -2.37
N VAL A 20 0.07 10.81 -3.59
CA VAL A 20 1.18 11.25 -4.45
C VAL A 20 1.82 12.45 -3.78
N SER A 21 3.04 12.22 -3.29
CA SER A 21 3.83 13.16 -2.52
C SER A 21 5.30 12.85 -2.73
N ASP A 22 6.18 13.84 -2.59
CA ASP A 22 7.63 13.67 -2.78
C ASP A 22 8.19 12.46 -2.03
N TYR A 23 7.68 12.20 -0.82
CA TYR A 23 8.08 11.07 0.01
C TYR A 23 7.78 9.72 -0.65
N TRP A 24 6.55 9.53 -1.15
CA TRP A 24 6.16 8.29 -1.81
C TRP A 24 6.73 8.19 -3.21
N THR A 25 6.82 9.29 -3.94
CA THR A 25 7.45 9.33 -5.28
C THR A 25 8.89 8.85 -5.22
N LYS A 26 9.71 9.35 -4.27
CA LYS A 26 11.12 8.92 -4.11
C LYS A 26 11.29 7.43 -3.79
N ARG A 27 10.27 6.81 -3.20
CA ARG A 27 10.26 5.38 -2.85
C ARG A 27 9.79 4.51 -4.00
N LEU A 28 8.78 4.95 -4.71
CA LEU A 28 8.13 4.18 -5.76
C LEU A 28 8.75 4.38 -7.14
N HIS A 29 9.54 5.45 -7.33
CA HIS A 29 10.26 5.74 -8.56
C HIS A 29 11.78 5.72 -8.33
N ASP A 30 12.53 5.28 -9.34
CA ASP A 30 13.99 5.33 -9.33
C ASP A 30 14.51 6.76 -9.64
N ARG A 31 15.82 6.90 -9.78
CA ARG A 31 16.47 8.21 -10.03
C ARG A 31 16.18 8.76 -11.43
N THR A 32 15.73 7.92 -12.36
CA THR A 32 15.33 8.30 -13.72
C THR A 32 13.85 8.68 -13.83
N GLY A 33 13.07 8.42 -12.77
CA GLY A 33 11.63 8.64 -12.72
C GLY A 33 10.81 7.42 -13.15
N ALA A 34 11.44 6.31 -13.53
CA ALA A 34 10.73 5.07 -13.85
C ALA A 34 10.19 4.40 -12.57
N PRO A 35 9.00 3.76 -12.61
CA PRO A 35 8.49 2.97 -11.48
C PRO A 35 9.47 1.87 -11.08
N ARG A 36 9.73 1.74 -9.77
CA ARG A 36 10.54 0.65 -9.23
C ARG A 36 9.75 -0.65 -9.18
N VAL A 37 10.47 -1.75 -9.34
CA VAL A 37 9.97 -3.09 -9.10
C VAL A 37 10.64 -3.65 -7.86
N PHE A 38 9.84 -4.22 -6.97
CA PHE A 38 10.29 -4.93 -5.79
C PHE A 38 9.92 -6.40 -5.92
N SER A 39 10.48 -7.25 -5.06
CA SER A 39 10.01 -8.63 -4.91
C SER A 39 8.70 -8.69 -4.12
N GLU A 40 8.60 -7.90 -3.06
CA GLU A 40 7.51 -7.97 -2.09
C GLU A 40 7.16 -6.60 -1.50
N ILE A 41 5.98 -6.54 -0.87
CA ILE A 41 5.56 -5.45 0.03
C ILE A 41 5.30 -6.01 1.42
N ALA A 42 5.88 -5.36 2.43
CA ALA A 42 5.63 -5.65 3.83
C ALA A 42 4.68 -4.59 4.42
N LEU A 43 3.51 -5.04 4.86
CA LEU A 43 2.50 -4.26 5.57
C LEU A 43 2.57 -4.59 7.06
N THR A 44 2.48 -3.58 7.92
CA THR A 44 2.48 -3.79 9.38
C THR A 44 1.26 -3.15 10.03
N LYS A 45 0.63 -3.88 10.95
CA LYS A 45 -0.43 -3.34 11.82
C LYS A 45 0.25 -2.54 12.92
N GLY A 46 0.49 -1.25 12.71
CA GLY A 46 1.27 -0.41 13.65
C GLY A 46 2.76 -0.72 13.60
N TYR A 47 3.47 -0.56 14.73
CA TYR A 47 4.91 -0.86 14.86
C TYR A 47 5.11 -2.10 15.75
N PRO A 48 4.93 -3.32 15.22
CA PRO A 48 5.05 -4.54 16.02
C PRO A 48 6.51 -4.80 16.44
N PRO A 49 6.74 -5.33 17.66
CA PRO A 49 8.04 -5.87 18.05
C PRO A 49 8.55 -6.91 17.04
N ALA A 50 9.86 -7.13 16.98
CA ALA A 50 10.50 -7.97 15.97
C ALA A 50 9.88 -9.38 15.81
N GLY A 51 9.42 -9.98 16.90
CA GLY A 51 8.84 -11.32 16.93
C GLY A 51 7.34 -11.44 16.69
N ASP A 52 6.60 -10.32 16.59
CA ASP A 52 5.14 -10.39 16.39
C ASP A 52 4.81 -10.46 14.89
N THR A 53 4.74 -11.70 14.40
CA THR A 53 4.41 -12.03 13.01
C THR A 53 2.92 -11.85 12.69
N SER A 54 2.03 -11.90 13.69
CA SER A 54 0.58 -11.77 13.50
C SER A 54 0.16 -10.39 12.98
N ARG A 55 1.03 -9.39 13.19
CA ARG A 55 0.87 -7.99 12.77
C ARG A 55 1.68 -7.63 11.53
N ARG A 56 2.18 -8.63 10.80
CA ARG A 56 2.95 -8.46 9.57
C ARG A 56 2.28 -9.24 8.45
N LEU A 57 2.16 -8.61 7.30
CA LEU A 57 1.67 -9.25 6.08
C LEU A 57 2.65 -8.94 4.96
N VAL A 58 3.25 -9.99 4.40
CA VAL A 58 4.16 -9.89 3.26
C VAL A 58 3.44 -10.45 2.04
N LEU A 59 3.40 -9.67 0.97
CA LEU A 59 2.72 -10.01 -0.28
C LEU A 59 3.66 -9.80 -1.46
N PRO A 60 3.52 -10.57 -2.55
CA PRO A 60 4.27 -10.31 -3.77
C PRO A 60 3.98 -8.91 -4.29
N TRP A 61 5.02 -8.19 -4.71
CA TRP A 61 4.86 -6.88 -5.31
C TRP A 61 4.24 -7.00 -6.70
N ARG A 62 3.09 -6.37 -6.90
CA ARG A 62 2.34 -6.37 -8.17
C ARG A 62 2.28 -5.00 -8.84
N GLY A 63 3.04 -4.03 -8.32
CA GLY A 63 3.07 -2.66 -8.82
C GLY A 63 1.96 -1.77 -8.26
N PHE A 64 1.81 -0.61 -8.89
CA PHE A 64 0.82 0.39 -8.52
C PHE A 64 0.31 1.15 -9.76
N THR A 65 -0.84 1.81 -9.61
CA THR A 65 -1.36 2.77 -10.59
C THR A 65 -1.56 4.14 -9.94
N ARG A 66 -1.54 5.23 -10.71
CA ARG A 66 -1.93 6.56 -10.23
C ARG A 66 -3.42 6.78 -10.50
N ARG A 67 -4.16 7.27 -9.49
CA ARG A 67 -5.59 7.55 -9.61
C ARG A 67 -5.96 8.79 -8.80
N THR A 68 -6.94 9.55 -9.27
CA THR A 68 -7.60 10.56 -8.45
C THR A 68 -8.81 9.93 -7.78
N ILE A 69 -8.91 10.04 -6.45
CA ILE A 69 -10.00 9.48 -5.66
C ILE A 69 -10.51 10.49 -4.63
N THR A 70 -11.77 10.34 -4.23
CA THR A 70 -12.31 10.93 -3.01
C THR A 70 -12.43 9.81 -1.97
N HIS A 71 -11.79 9.94 -0.82
CA HIS A 71 -11.75 8.86 0.17
C HIS A 71 -11.73 9.43 1.59
N PRO A 72 -12.56 8.93 2.54
CA PRO A 72 -12.71 9.51 3.87
C PRO A 72 -11.40 9.73 4.63
N HIS A 73 -10.42 8.83 4.44
CA HIS A 73 -9.09 8.95 5.06
C HIS A 73 -8.30 10.19 4.61
N PHE A 74 -8.55 10.71 3.40
CA PHE A 74 -7.84 11.86 2.84
C PHE A 74 -8.65 13.16 2.88
N GLY A 75 -9.89 13.11 3.37
CA GLY A 75 -10.82 14.24 3.40
C GLY A 75 -11.82 14.23 2.24
N PRO A 76 -12.64 15.30 2.13
CA PRO A 76 -13.73 15.37 1.15
C PRO A 76 -13.26 15.73 -0.26
N ASP A 77 -12.07 16.32 -0.40
CA ASP A 77 -11.54 16.79 -1.67
C ASP A 77 -10.92 15.62 -2.47
N PRO A 78 -11.03 15.62 -3.81
CA PRO A 78 -10.32 14.67 -4.65
C PRO A 78 -8.81 14.80 -4.50
N VAL A 79 -8.12 13.68 -4.29
CA VAL A 79 -6.66 13.61 -4.17
C VAL A 79 -6.08 12.60 -5.14
N GLU A 80 -4.86 12.85 -5.60
CA GLU A 80 -4.11 11.87 -6.38
C GLU A 80 -3.37 10.89 -5.46
N VAL A 81 -3.51 9.60 -5.73
CA VAL A 81 -2.89 8.51 -4.97
C VAL A 81 -2.16 7.54 -5.87
N TYR A 82 -1.14 6.90 -5.31
CA TYR A 82 -0.65 5.60 -5.71
C TYR A 82 -1.57 4.51 -5.14
N ALA A 83 -2.24 3.77 -6.01
CA ALA A 83 -3.01 2.57 -5.69
C ALA A 83 -2.10 1.34 -5.85
N ILE A 84 -1.53 0.87 -4.75
CA ILE A 84 -0.61 -0.28 -4.70
C ILE A 84 -1.44 -1.56 -4.60
N GLU A 85 -1.19 -2.51 -5.49
CA GLU A 85 -1.92 -3.78 -5.53
C GLU A 85 -1.47 -4.71 -4.39
N VAL A 86 -2.44 -5.12 -3.56
CA VAL A 86 -2.25 -5.93 -2.34
C VAL A 86 -3.25 -7.09 -2.25
N ARG A 87 -3.93 -7.46 -3.35
CA ARG A 87 -4.76 -8.68 -3.41
C ARG A 87 -3.92 -9.89 -3.00
N ARG A 88 -4.48 -10.71 -2.09
CA ARG A 88 -3.90 -12.02 -1.75
C ARG A 88 -4.00 -12.93 -2.97
N GLY A 89 -2.96 -13.72 -3.25
CA GLY A 89 -3.04 -14.71 -4.32
C GLY A 89 -4.13 -15.73 -4.00
N ASP A 90 -4.92 -16.11 -5.00
CA ASP A 90 -5.82 -17.24 -4.88
C ASP A 90 -4.97 -18.49 -4.58
N THR A 91 -5.32 -19.21 -3.51
CA THR A 91 -4.72 -20.51 -3.18
C THR A 91 -5.32 -21.58 -4.08
#